data_AF-A0AAD9KBN7-F1
#
_entry.id   AF-A0AAD9KBN7-F1
#
_cell.length_a   1.000
_cell.length_b   1.000
_cell.length_c   1.000
_cell.angle_alpha   90.00
_cell.angle_beta   90.00
_cell.angle_gamma   90.00
#
_symmetry.space_group_name_H-M   'P 1'
#
loop_
_entity.id
_entity.type
_entity.pdbx_description
1 polymer ?
#
loop_
_entity_poly.entity_id
_entity_poly.type
_entity_poly.pdbx_seq_one_letter_code
_entity_poly.pdbx_strand_id
1 'polypeptide(L)'
;MLLELQRAIEAQHIDQLRAAIKTVENKRYITRLQREYDQAKKLVLSLVRIEKLRHAVMELDRKTMAEIRSYSRPPKLVHYVMRASLLLLGDHEGKTKKWQNCQPRCKTIGPNDLLRRVRQFNLKQVHPEIAARSKEILQHFRLDDVRDKSEGAAAFYVWAVGMAEELTVLTEVVGAVTPADLTRQKEILTL
;
A
#
# COMPACT_ATOMS: atom_id res chain seq x y z
N MET A 1 -1.71 -26.38 18.91
CA MET A 1 -2.72 -25.31 19.03
C MET A 1 -2.13 -23.91 19.14
N LEU A 2 -1.62 -23.46 20.30
CA LEU A 2 -1.02 -22.11 20.41
C LEU A 2 0.16 -21.94 19.44
N LEU A 3 1.06 -22.93 19.38
CA LEU A 3 2.20 -22.95 18.46
C LEU A 3 1.79 -22.94 16.97
N GLU A 4 0.66 -23.56 16.62
CA GLU A 4 0.18 -23.57 15.22
C GLU A 4 -0.39 -22.21 14.81
N LEU A 5 -1.13 -21.56 15.71
CA LEU A 5 -1.66 -20.22 15.48
C LEU A 5 -0.53 -19.18 15.41
N GLN A 6 0.47 -19.26 16.29
CA GLN A 6 1.66 -18.41 16.26
C GLN A 6 2.45 -18.60 14.96
N ARG A 7 2.69 -19.85 14.53
CA ARG A 7 3.33 -20.13 13.23
C ARG A 7 2.54 -19.56 12.06
N ALA A 8 1.21 -19.66 12.07
CA ALA A 8 0.38 -19.09 11.01
C ALA A 8 0.45 -17.54 10.99
N ILE A 9 0.49 -16.91 12.16
CA ILE A 9 0.69 -15.44 12.31
C ILE A 9 2.05 -15.04 11.76
N GLU A 10 3.12 -15.77 12.09
CA GLU A 10 4.47 -15.50 11.59
C GLU A 10 4.57 -15.70 10.08
N ALA A 11 4.01 -16.79 9.55
CA ALA A 11 4.01 -17.10 8.13
C ALA A 11 3.16 -16.12 7.30
N GLN A 12 2.17 -15.46 7.91
CA GLN A 12 1.20 -14.58 7.25
C GLN A 12 0.52 -15.19 6.02
N HIS A 13 0.44 -16.51 5.98
CA HIS A 13 -0.21 -17.23 4.89
C HIS A 13 -1.71 -17.28 5.16
N ILE A 14 -2.50 -16.58 4.35
CA ILE A 14 -3.93 -16.37 4.61
C ILE A 14 -4.71 -17.67 4.82
N ASP A 15 -4.42 -18.72 4.05
CA ASP A 15 -5.12 -20.01 4.19
C ASP A 15 -4.76 -20.73 5.48
N GLN A 16 -3.49 -20.67 5.89
CA GLN A 16 -3.03 -21.27 7.15
C GLN A 16 -3.63 -20.52 8.34
N LEU A 17 -3.70 -19.19 8.26
CA LEU A 17 -4.37 -18.36 9.26
C LEU A 17 -5.86 -18.70 9.38
N ARG A 18 -6.58 -18.78 8.25
CA ARG A 18 -8.00 -19.15 8.23
C ARG A 18 -8.23 -20.54 8.83
N ALA A 19 -7.39 -21.52 8.50
CA ALA A 19 -7.47 -22.86 9.06
C ALA A 19 -7.20 -22.88 10.58
N ALA A 20 -6.17 -22.15 11.03
CA ALA A 20 -5.82 -22.04 12.44
C ALA A 20 -6.94 -21.37 13.25
N ILE A 21 -7.49 -20.26 12.78
CA ILE A 21 -8.63 -19.55 13.38
C ILE A 21 -9.84 -20.49 13.51
N LYS A 22 -10.23 -21.18 12.43
CA LYS A 22 -11.35 -22.12 12.44
C LYS A 22 -11.16 -23.22 13.48
N THR A 23 -9.93 -23.69 13.67
CA THR A 23 -9.62 -24.73 14.65
C THR A 23 -9.76 -24.22 16.08
N VAL A 24 -9.34 -22.98 16.36
CA VAL A 24 -9.51 -22.33 17.67
C VAL A 24 -10.98 -22.14 18.01
N GLU A 25 -11.78 -21.71 17.03
CA GLU A 25 -13.24 -21.54 17.18
C GLU A 25 -13.94 -22.87 17.48
N ASN A 26 -13.66 -23.90 16.68
CA ASN A 26 -14.29 -25.22 16.82
C ASN A 26 -13.97 -25.90 18.15
N LYS A 27 -12.74 -25.76 18.63
CA LYS A 27 -12.29 -26.37 19.90
C LYS A 27 -12.59 -25.50 21.12
N ARG A 28 -13.32 -24.38 20.96
CA ARG A 28 -13.69 -23.42 22.02
C ARG A 28 -12.50 -22.92 22.84
N TYR A 29 -11.32 -22.83 22.22
CA TYR A 29 -10.11 -22.30 22.89
C TYR A 29 -10.03 -20.77 22.87
N ILE A 30 -11.04 -20.10 22.32
CA ILE A 30 -11.09 -18.64 22.16
C ILE A 30 -10.74 -17.93 23.47
N THR A 31 -11.40 -18.26 24.58
CA THR A 31 -11.19 -17.59 25.88
C THR A 31 -9.74 -17.66 26.36
N ARG A 32 -9.04 -18.77 26.09
CA ARG A 32 -7.63 -18.96 26.50
C ARG A 32 -6.65 -18.31 25.53
N LEU A 33 -7.01 -18.23 24.25
CA LEU A 33 -6.16 -17.75 23.16
C LEU A 33 -6.67 -16.44 22.57
N GLN A 34 -7.38 -15.64 23.38
CA GLN A 34 -8.16 -14.49 22.90
C GLN A 34 -7.27 -13.50 22.16
N ARG A 35 -6.09 -13.19 22.73
CA ARG A 35 -5.13 -12.26 22.15
C ARG A 35 -4.62 -12.73 20.78
N GLU A 36 -4.13 -13.96 20.68
CA GLU A 36 -3.60 -14.52 19.44
C GLU A 36 -4.70 -14.69 18.39
N TYR A 37 -5.91 -15.04 18.84
CA TYR A 37 -7.09 -15.14 18.00
C TYR A 37 -7.47 -13.78 17.39
N ASP A 38 -7.51 -12.72 18.20
CA ASP A 38 -7.80 -11.36 17.75
C ASP A 38 -6.71 -10.84 16.79
N GLN A 39 -5.44 -11.11 17.11
CA GLN A 39 -4.30 -10.79 16.23
C GLN A 39 -4.40 -11.52 14.89
N ALA A 40 -4.71 -12.81 14.88
CA ALA A 40 -4.87 -13.59 13.66
C ALA A 40 -6.06 -13.08 12.82
N LYS A 41 -7.20 -12.77 13.45
CA LYS A 41 -8.36 -12.20 12.75
C LYS A 41 -8.04 -10.84 12.13
N LYS A 42 -7.42 -9.94 12.89
CA LYS A 42 -6.96 -8.63 12.41
C LYS A 42 -6.04 -8.78 11.20
N LEU A 43 -5.07 -9.69 11.29
CA LEU A 43 -4.13 -9.96 10.20
C LEU A 43 -4.83 -10.52 8.95
N VAL A 44 -5.79 -11.44 9.09
CA VAL A 44 -6.57 -11.93 7.93
C VAL A 44 -7.33 -10.80 7.25
N LEU A 45 -7.98 -9.91 8.03
CA LEU A 45 -8.71 -8.76 7.47
C LEU A 45 -7.76 -7.83 6.70
N SER A 46 -6.59 -7.52 7.28
CA SER A 46 -5.56 -6.71 6.63
C SER A 46 -5.05 -7.37 5.34
N LEU A 47 -4.71 -8.66 5.35
CA LEU A 47 -4.23 -9.38 4.17
C LEU A 47 -5.27 -9.36 3.04
N VAL A 48 -6.55 -9.57 3.36
CA VAL A 48 -7.65 -9.46 2.38
C VAL A 48 -7.75 -8.05 1.82
N ARG A 49 -7.65 -7.02 2.66
CA ARG A 49 -7.73 -5.62 2.22
C ARG A 49 -6.53 -5.25 1.34
N ILE A 50 -5.31 -5.61 1.73
CA ILE A 50 -4.09 -5.43 0.94
C ILE A 50 -4.23 -6.06 -0.45
N GLU A 51 -4.77 -7.29 -0.54
CA GLU A 51 -4.98 -7.95 -1.83
C GLU A 51 -6.03 -7.23 -2.69
N LYS A 52 -7.15 -6.80 -2.09
CA LYS A 52 -8.17 -6.00 -2.79
C LYS A 52 -7.60 -4.69 -3.33
N LEU A 53 -6.80 -3.98 -2.53
CA LEU A 53 -6.14 -2.74 -2.94
C LEU A 53 -5.17 -3.00 -4.10
N ARG A 54 -4.40 -4.09 -4.05
CA ARG A 54 -3.51 -4.50 -5.14
C ARG A 54 -4.32 -4.78 -6.41
N HIS A 55 -5.38 -5.58 -6.32
CA HIS A 55 -6.24 -5.89 -7.47
C HIS A 55 -6.86 -4.65 -8.12
N ALA A 56 -7.31 -3.66 -7.34
CA ALA A 56 -7.88 -2.44 -7.88
C ALA A 56 -6.95 -1.70 -8.87
N VAL A 57 -5.63 -1.77 -8.66
CA VAL A 57 -4.63 -1.21 -9.60
C VAL A 57 -4.29 -2.20 -10.71
N MET A 58 -4.23 -3.49 -10.41
CA MET A 58 -3.89 -4.53 -11.38
C MET A 58 -4.96 -4.75 -12.46
N GLU A 59 -6.21 -4.42 -12.15
CA GLU A 59 -7.36 -4.51 -13.07
C GLU A 59 -7.48 -3.30 -14.01
N LEU A 60 -6.63 -2.28 -13.85
CA LEU A 60 -6.58 -1.15 -14.77
C LEU A 60 -6.28 -1.64 -16.20
N ASP A 61 -7.13 -1.24 -17.13
CA ASP A 61 -6.96 -1.61 -18.52
C ASP A 61 -5.76 -0.89 -19.17
N ARG A 62 -5.34 -1.39 -20.34
CA ARG A 62 -4.19 -0.83 -21.06
C ARG A 62 -4.42 0.63 -21.45
N LYS A 63 -5.67 1.03 -21.72
CA LYS A 63 -6.03 2.39 -22.14
C LYS A 63 -5.85 3.38 -20.99
N THR A 64 -6.32 3.04 -19.80
CA THR A 64 -6.21 3.85 -18.58
C THR A 64 -4.75 4.02 -18.17
N MET A 65 -3.96 2.94 -18.24
CA MET A 65 -2.52 3.05 -18.01
C MET A 65 -1.80 3.90 -19.07
N ALA A 66 -2.23 3.82 -20.32
CA ALA A 66 -1.68 4.66 -21.39
C ALA A 66 -2.05 6.14 -21.20
N GLU A 67 -3.25 6.46 -20.70
CA GLU A 67 -3.69 7.81 -20.36
C GLU A 67 -2.73 8.46 -19.36
N ILE A 68 -2.50 7.82 -18.21
CA ILE A 68 -1.59 8.32 -17.17
C ILE A 68 -0.21 8.63 -17.76
N ARG A 69 0.30 7.78 -18.64
CA ARG A 69 1.61 7.97 -19.28
C ARG A 69 1.58 9.06 -20.35
N SER A 70 0.46 9.29 -21.02
CA SER A 70 0.37 10.19 -22.16
C SER A 70 0.37 11.68 -21.79
N TYR A 71 0.12 12.00 -20.52
CA TYR A 71 0.09 13.38 -20.05
C TYR A 71 1.41 14.11 -20.34
N SER A 72 1.38 15.11 -21.22
CA SER A 72 2.48 16.08 -21.37
C SER A 72 2.48 17.09 -20.21
N ARG A 73 1.28 17.47 -19.75
CA ARG A 73 1.00 18.33 -18.60
C ARG A 73 -0.15 17.71 -17.79
N PRO A 74 0.14 16.90 -16.76
CA PRO A 74 -0.90 16.22 -16.01
C PRO A 74 -1.72 17.22 -15.19
N PRO A 75 -3.01 16.92 -14.91
CA PRO A 75 -3.71 17.59 -13.83
C PRO A 75 -2.89 17.50 -12.53
N LYS A 76 -2.85 18.58 -11.74
CA LYS A 76 -2.03 18.64 -10.51
C LYS A 76 -2.28 17.43 -9.61
N LEU A 77 -3.54 17.08 -9.40
CA LEU A 77 -3.91 15.95 -8.55
C LEU A 77 -3.36 14.62 -9.06
N VAL A 78 -3.35 14.39 -10.39
CA VAL A 78 -2.82 13.16 -10.98
C VAL A 78 -1.34 13.06 -10.67
N HIS A 79 -0.61 14.17 -10.82
CA HIS A 79 0.80 14.22 -10.45
C HIS A 79 1.01 13.93 -8.96
N TYR A 80 0.25 14.54 -8.05
CA TYR A 80 0.38 14.27 -6.61
C TYR A 80 0.07 12.82 -6.25
N VAL A 81 -0.96 12.22 -6.86
CA VAL A 81 -1.27 10.80 -6.65
C VAL A 81 -0.11 9.92 -7.09
N MET A 82 0.38 10.11 -8.32
CA MET A 82 1.49 9.30 -8.80
C MET A 82 2.75 9.50 -7.97
N ARG A 83 3.03 10.71 -7.46
CA ARG A 83 4.15 10.95 -6.54
C ARG A 83 4.01 10.18 -5.23
N ALA A 84 2.84 10.20 -4.62
CA ALA A 84 2.58 9.47 -3.37
C ALA A 84 2.70 7.96 -3.58
N SER A 85 2.10 7.43 -4.67
CA SER A 85 2.20 6.02 -5.00
C SER A 85 3.64 5.58 -5.28
N LEU A 86 4.40 6.36 -6.05
CA LEU A 86 5.80 6.06 -6.34
C LEU A 86 6.69 6.16 -5.09
N LEU A 87 6.36 7.05 -4.15
CA LEU A 87 7.04 7.15 -2.86
C LEU A 87 6.92 5.86 -2.05
N LEU A 88 5.71 5.28 -1.97
CA LEU A 88 5.51 3.95 -1.36
C LEU A 88 6.31 2.86 -2.09
N LEU A 89 6.43 2.96 -3.41
CA LEU A 89 7.21 2.01 -4.22
C LEU A 89 8.72 2.28 -4.18
N GLY A 90 9.20 3.21 -3.35
CA GLY A 90 10.63 3.46 -3.13
C GLY A 90 11.26 4.60 -3.94
N ASP A 91 10.48 5.43 -4.62
CA ASP A 91 10.98 6.63 -5.29
C ASP A 91 10.84 7.88 -4.40
N HIS A 92 11.94 8.34 -3.79
CA HIS A 92 11.93 9.59 -3.02
C HIS A 92 11.43 10.80 -3.85
N GLU A 93 10.83 11.80 -3.20
CA GLU A 93 10.12 12.91 -3.86
C GLU A 93 11.02 13.73 -4.81
N GLY A 94 12.32 13.79 -4.56
CA GLY A 94 13.28 14.44 -5.46
C GLY A 94 13.30 13.85 -6.87
N LYS A 95 13.03 12.54 -7.01
CA LYS A 95 12.93 11.83 -8.30
C LYS A 95 11.58 12.03 -9.00
N THR A 96 10.56 12.52 -8.30
CA THR A 96 9.18 12.63 -8.81
C THR A 96 8.63 14.06 -8.75
N LYS A 97 9.40 15.02 -8.22
CA LYS A 97 9.02 16.44 -8.04
C LYS A 97 8.55 17.11 -9.33
N LYS A 98 9.20 16.83 -10.45
CA LYS A 98 8.79 17.30 -11.78
C LYS A 98 8.14 16.15 -12.54
N TRP A 99 7.03 16.42 -13.24
CA TRP A 99 6.33 15.38 -13.99
C TRP A 99 7.22 14.66 -15.00
N GLN A 100 8.11 15.39 -15.69
CA GLN A 100 9.10 14.83 -16.62
C GLN A 100 9.98 13.73 -15.99
N ASN A 101 10.21 13.76 -14.68
CA ASN A 101 10.96 12.73 -13.95
C ASN A 101 10.05 11.65 -13.37
N CYS A 102 8.78 11.98 -13.10
CA CYS A 102 7.75 11.08 -12.59
C CYS A 102 7.22 10.13 -13.69
N GLN A 103 6.94 10.67 -14.88
CA GLN A 103 6.33 9.97 -16.00
C GLN A 103 7.12 8.74 -16.47
N PRO A 104 8.48 8.76 -16.59
CA PRO A 104 9.25 7.56 -16.95
C PRO A 104 9.14 6.41 -15.93
N ARG A 105 8.77 6.71 -14.67
CA ARG A 105 8.57 5.73 -13.60
C ARG A 105 7.19 5.09 -13.64
N CYS A 106 6.28 5.68 -14.41
CA CYS A 106 4.93 5.17 -14.66
C CYS A 106 4.87 4.27 -15.90
N LYS A 107 6.00 3.70 -16.33
CA LYS A 107 6.08 2.83 -17.50
C LYS A 107 5.31 1.53 -17.29
N THR A 108 4.76 0.97 -18.35
CA THR A 108 3.93 -0.24 -18.33
C THR A 108 4.64 -1.48 -18.91
N ILE A 109 5.91 -1.34 -19.29
CA ILE A 109 6.69 -2.39 -19.94
C ILE A 109 8.09 -2.48 -19.32
N GLY A 110 8.62 -3.70 -19.31
CA GLY A 110 10.00 -3.99 -18.94
C GLY A 110 10.18 -4.32 -17.45
N PRO A 111 11.43 -4.47 -16.99
CA PRO A 111 11.68 -5.03 -15.68
C PRO A 111 11.27 -4.14 -14.48
N ASN A 112 10.91 -2.89 -14.73
CA ASN A 112 10.47 -1.97 -13.69
C ASN A 112 9.13 -1.33 -14.09
N ASP A 113 8.26 -2.10 -14.74
CA ASP A 113 6.91 -1.62 -15.02
C ASP A 113 6.13 -1.38 -13.72
N LEU A 114 5.29 -0.36 -13.73
CA LEU A 114 4.60 0.16 -12.55
C LEU A 114 3.66 -0.88 -11.94
N LEU A 115 2.92 -1.62 -12.78
CA LEU A 115 1.99 -2.64 -12.30
C LEU A 115 2.73 -3.81 -11.64
N ARG A 116 3.90 -4.20 -12.17
CA ARG A 116 4.74 -5.21 -11.54
C ARG A 116 5.28 -4.76 -10.20
N ARG A 117 5.69 -3.50 -10.06
CA ARG A 117 6.11 -2.92 -8.78
C ARG A 117 4.97 -2.97 -7.76
N VAL A 118 3.74 -2.65 -8.17
CA VAL A 118 2.53 -2.79 -7.32
C VAL A 118 2.23 -4.25 -6.97
N ARG A 119 2.36 -5.17 -7.93
CA ARG A 119 2.18 -6.61 -7.70
C ARG A 119 3.17 -7.15 -6.67
N GLN A 120 4.43 -6.76 -6.78
CA GLN A 120 5.54 -7.20 -5.92
C GLN A 120 5.67 -6.37 -4.63
N PHE A 121 4.84 -5.34 -4.47
CA PHE A 121 4.89 -4.45 -3.32
C PHE A 121 4.68 -5.23 -2.02
N ASN A 122 5.65 -5.09 -1.11
CA ASN A 122 5.63 -5.69 0.21
C ASN A 122 5.51 -4.61 1.27
N LEU A 123 4.32 -4.52 1.87
CA LEU A 123 4.00 -3.51 2.87
C LEU A 123 4.96 -3.53 4.09
N LYS A 124 5.46 -4.72 4.47
CA LYS A 124 6.38 -4.87 5.62
C LYS A 124 7.72 -4.16 5.44
N GLN A 125 8.12 -3.90 4.19
CA GLN A 125 9.38 -3.25 3.87
C GLN A 125 9.23 -1.72 3.82
N VAL A 126 8.01 -1.20 3.96
CA VAL A 126 7.77 0.23 3.93
C VAL A 126 8.02 0.83 5.31
N HIS A 127 8.89 1.82 5.37
CA HIS A 127 9.13 2.59 6.59
C HIS A 127 7.89 3.41 6.98
N PRO A 128 7.46 3.44 8.26
CA PRO A 128 6.28 4.18 8.70
C PRO A 128 6.28 5.67 8.29
N GLU A 129 7.42 6.35 8.38
CA GLU A 129 7.55 7.76 7.97
C GLU A 129 7.30 8.00 6.47
N ILE A 130 7.62 7.01 5.62
CA ILE A 130 7.35 7.07 4.16
C ILE A 130 5.86 6.93 3.90
N ALA A 131 5.20 6.00 4.58
CA ALA A 131 3.74 5.85 4.50
C ALA A 131 3.01 7.09 5.01
N ALA A 132 3.46 7.66 6.14
CA ALA A 132 2.92 8.90 6.69
C ALA A 132 3.05 10.05 5.69
N ARG A 133 4.21 10.17 5.02
CA ARG A 133 4.41 11.17 3.96
C ARG A 133 3.54 10.94 2.72
N SER A 134 3.38 9.70 2.28
CA SER A 134 2.44 9.37 1.20
C SER A 134 1.01 9.82 1.55
N LYS A 135 0.56 9.54 2.77
CA LYS A 135 -0.76 9.96 3.27
C LYS A 135 -0.88 11.48 3.35
N GLU A 136 0.15 12.17 3.85
CA GLU A 136 0.19 13.64 3.93
C GLU A 136 0.08 14.30 2.56
N ILE A 137 0.73 13.75 1.53
CA ILE A 137 0.59 14.24 0.16
C ILE A 137 -0.86 14.14 -0.32
N LEU A 138 -1.55 13.07 0.04
CA LEU A 138 -2.89 12.73 -0.47
C LEU A 138 -4.04 13.35 0.33
N GLN A 139 -3.82 13.69 1.60
CA GLN A 139 -4.89 14.15 2.52
C GLN A 139 -5.65 15.40 2.06
N HIS A 140 -5.07 16.17 1.14
CA HIS A 140 -5.65 17.40 0.61
C HIS A 140 -6.60 17.17 -0.59
N PHE A 141 -6.76 15.93 -1.03
CA PHE A 141 -7.59 15.58 -2.18
C PHE A 141 -8.73 14.66 -1.73
N ARG A 142 -9.92 14.84 -2.33
CA ARG A 142 -11.03 13.91 -2.18
C ARG A 142 -10.95 12.86 -3.29
N LEU A 143 -11.36 11.64 -3.00
CA LEU A 143 -11.38 10.56 -4.01
C LEU A 143 -12.23 10.94 -5.22
N ASP A 144 -13.39 11.56 -5.01
CA ASP A 144 -14.29 11.95 -6.10
C ASP A 144 -13.62 12.95 -7.05
N ASP A 145 -12.92 13.96 -6.51
CA ASP A 145 -12.16 14.93 -7.32
C ASP A 145 -11.07 14.25 -8.16
N VAL A 146 -10.44 13.20 -7.61
CA VAL A 146 -9.42 12.42 -8.31
C VAL A 146 -10.04 11.63 -9.44
N ARG A 147 -11.14 10.92 -9.16
CA ARG A 147 -11.87 10.08 -10.11
C ARG A 147 -12.41 10.91 -11.28
N ASP A 148 -12.95 12.09 -10.99
CA ASP A 148 -13.46 13.03 -12.01
C ASP A 148 -12.37 13.49 -12.99
N LYS A 149 -11.08 13.43 -12.61
CA LYS A 149 -9.97 13.79 -13.51
C LYS A 149 -9.29 12.59 -14.15
N SER A 150 -9.20 11.46 -13.47
CA SER A 150 -8.59 10.25 -14.03
C SER A 150 -8.97 9.02 -13.21
N GLU A 151 -9.67 8.08 -13.84
CA GLU A 151 -10.01 6.78 -13.23
C GLU A 151 -8.75 6.01 -12.81
N GLY A 152 -7.70 6.08 -13.63
CA GLY A 152 -6.41 5.48 -13.34
C GLY A 152 -5.77 6.07 -12.08
N ALA A 153 -5.76 7.40 -11.96
CA ALA A 153 -5.27 8.04 -10.74
C ALA A 153 -6.13 7.68 -9.52
N ALA A 154 -7.44 7.54 -9.66
CA ALA A 154 -8.31 7.15 -8.55
C ALA A 154 -7.95 5.77 -7.98
N ALA A 155 -7.65 4.79 -8.84
CA ALA A 155 -7.18 3.48 -8.40
C ALA A 155 -5.85 3.57 -7.61
N PHE A 156 -4.89 4.37 -8.10
CA PHE A 156 -3.63 4.62 -7.39
C PHE A 156 -3.80 5.39 -6.09
N TYR A 157 -4.77 6.30 -6.01
CA TYR A 157 -5.13 7.02 -4.79
C TYR A 157 -5.65 6.05 -3.72
N VAL A 158 -6.65 5.23 -4.08
CA VAL A 158 -7.25 4.24 -3.17
C VAL A 158 -6.18 3.27 -2.68
N TRP A 159 -5.33 2.79 -3.59
CA TRP A 159 -4.21 1.93 -3.26
C TRP A 159 -3.23 2.59 -2.29
N ALA A 160 -2.75 3.80 -2.58
CA ALA A 160 -1.73 4.46 -1.77
C ALA A 160 -2.23 4.82 -0.36
N VAL A 161 -3.46 5.35 -0.25
CA VAL A 161 -4.09 5.63 1.06
C VAL A 161 -4.30 4.33 1.82
N GLY A 162 -4.89 3.33 1.16
CA GLY A 162 -5.19 2.04 1.80
C GLY A 162 -3.94 1.32 2.29
N MET A 163 -2.85 1.31 1.52
CA MET A 163 -1.58 0.71 1.94
C MET A 163 -0.99 1.45 3.14
N ALA A 164 -1.01 2.79 3.14
CA ALA A 164 -0.51 3.56 4.27
C ALA A 164 -1.31 3.31 5.56
N GLU A 165 -2.64 3.18 5.46
CA GLU A 165 -3.51 2.82 6.59
C GLU A 165 -3.25 1.41 7.10
N GLU A 166 -3.12 0.43 6.20
CA GLU A 166 -2.82 -0.95 6.59
C GLU A 166 -1.47 -1.07 7.31
N LEU A 167 -0.47 -0.25 6.94
CA LEU A 167 0.79 -0.23 7.66
C LEU A 167 0.60 0.21 9.11
N THR A 168 -0.18 1.26 9.35
CA THR A 168 -0.52 1.73 10.70
C THR A 168 -1.25 0.64 11.50
N VAL A 169 -2.19 -0.06 10.86
CA VAL A 169 -2.94 -1.16 11.49
C VAL A 169 -2.00 -2.30 11.91
N LEU A 170 -1.04 -2.68 11.06
CA LEU A 170 -0.17 -3.84 11.28
C LEU A 170 1.04 -3.55 12.19
N THR A 171 1.56 -2.32 12.19
CA THR A 171 2.77 -1.98 12.95
C THR A 171 2.49 -1.54 14.38
N GLU A 172 1.21 -1.42 14.76
CA GLU A 172 0.77 -0.97 16.09
C GLU A 172 1.44 0.33 16.54
N VAL A 173 1.89 1.17 15.60
CA VAL A 173 2.57 2.42 15.92
C VAL A 173 1.58 3.34 16.63
N VAL A 174 1.84 3.56 17.92
CA VAL A 174 1.02 4.39 18.79
C VAL A 174 1.46 5.84 18.62
N GLY A 175 0.57 6.67 18.07
CA GLY A 175 0.79 8.12 17.91
C GLY A 175 1.01 8.56 16.46
N ALA A 176 1.08 9.88 16.27
CA ALA A 176 1.32 10.47 14.95
C ALA A 176 2.78 10.24 14.54
N VAL A 177 2.99 9.47 13.47
CA VAL A 177 4.30 9.32 12.84
C VAL A 177 4.61 10.59 12.07
N THR A 178 5.75 11.22 12.36
CA THR A 178 6.24 12.37 11.59
C THR A 178 6.53 11.95 10.14
N PRO A 179 5.91 12.59 9.14
CA PRO A 179 6.21 12.34 7.73
C PRO A 179 7.68 12.59 7.39
N ALA A 180 8.31 11.68 6.65
CA ALA A 180 9.70 11.86 6.21
C ALA A 180 9.82 13.03 5.23
N ASP A 181 10.70 13.98 5.54
CA ASP A 181 11.11 15.02 4.59
C ASP A 181 11.99 14.47 3.46
N LEU A 182 12.40 15.32 2.51
CA LEU A 182 13.19 14.86 1.35
C LEU A 182 14.57 14.30 1.75
N THR A 183 15.21 14.84 2.79
CA THR A 183 16.52 14.38 3.25
C THR A 183 16.37 12.99 3.86
N ARG A 184 15.39 12.85 4.76
CA ARG A 184 15.05 11.59 5.44
C ARG A 184 14.60 10.50 4.47
N GLN A 185 13.81 10.85 3.46
CA GLN A 185 13.42 9.91 2.40
C GLN A 185 14.61 9.32 1.66
N LYS A 186 15.66 10.12 1.38
CA LYS A 186 16.85 9.61 0.73
C LYS A 186 17.56 8.61 1.63
N GLU A 187 17.78 8.95 2.90
CA GLU A 187 18.39 8.03 3.87
C GLU A 187 17.66 6.69 3.92
N ILE A 188 16.34 6.71 4.05
CA ILE A 188 15.52 5.49 4.15
C ILE A 188 15.57 4.66 2.86
N LEU A 189 15.58 5.30 1.69
CA LEU A 189 15.39 4.64 0.38
C LEU A 189 16.67 4.43 -0.43
N THR A 190 17.85 4.79 0.10
CA THR A 190 19.15 4.51 -0.54
C THR A 190 20.08 3.62 0.29
N LEU A 191 19.66 3.20 1.48
CA LEU A 191 20.27 2.11 2.25
C LEU A 191 19.66 0.77 1.85
#